data_AF-A0A0H2XAA8-F1
#
_entry.id   AF-A0A0H2XAA8-F1
#
_cell.length_a   1.000
_cell.length_b   1.000
_cell.length_c   1.000
_cell.angle_alpha   90.00
_cell.angle_beta   90.00
_cell.angle_gamma   90.00
#
_symmetry.space_group_name_H-M   'P 1'
#
loop_
_entity.id
_entity.type
_entity.pdbx_description
1 polymer ?
#
loop_
_entity_poly.entity_id
_entity_poly.type
_entity_poly.pdbx_seq_one_letter_code
_entity_poly.pdbx_strand_id
1 'polypeptide(L)'
;MADKEKENTSKAPLLKKTDLQHEYSWKALEGDNPHVVGAPDSTLLSRSEGYEVLDFINRFAEQHNLKQKNSGKKTEWLIKIKLPSNVRSHANVRSWLEKNWKTFNDEWDNKLKRGDIVG
;
A
#
# COMPACT_ATOMS: atom_id res chain seq x y z
N MET A 1 -10.70 27.84 -29.85
CA MET A 1 -11.09 27.20 -28.58
C MET A 1 -10.65 25.76 -28.67
N ALA A 2 -9.55 25.41 -28.02
CA ALA A 2 -9.07 24.03 -28.00
C ALA A 2 -9.64 23.36 -26.76
N ASP A 3 -10.47 22.35 -26.99
CA ASP A 3 -10.91 21.39 -25.98
C ASP A 3 -9.67 20.78 -25.31
N LYS A 4 -9.52 21.03 -24.01
CA LYS A 4 -8.54 20.34 -23.18
C LYS A 4 -9.05 18.92 -22.99
N GLU A 5 -8.51 18.02 -23.81
CA GLU A 5 -8.60 16.58 -23.66
C GLU A 5 -8.25 16.22 -22.20
N LYS A 6 -9.21 15.64 -21.49
CA LYS A 6 -8.97 15.06 -20.17
C LYS A 6 -8.14 13.81 -20.40
N GLU A 7 -6.83 13.92 -20.23
CA GLU A 7 -5.93 12.78 -20.17
C GLU A 7 -6.22 11.97 -18.89
N ASN A 8 -7.25 11.13 -18.97
CA ASN A 8 -7.52 10.08 -18.00
C ASN A 8 -6.54 8.93 -18.26
N THR A 9 -5.25 9.15 -18.00
CA THR A 9 -4.27 8.07 -18.02
C THR A 9 -4.38 7.33 -16.70
N SER A 10 -5.10 6.22 -16.71
CA SER A 10 -5.04 5.19 -15.67
C SER A 10 -3.61 4.68 -15.57
N LYS A 11 -2.79 5.36 -14.75
CA LYS A 11 -1.41 5.00 -14.46
C LYS A 11 -1.39 3.60 -13.85
N ALA A 12 -0.56 2.72 -14.40
CA ALA A 12 -0.46 1.35 -13.91
C ALA A 12 -0.12 1.32 -12.41
N PRO A 13 -0.71 0.40 -11.62
CA PRO A 13 -0.41 0.27 -10.20
C PRO A 13 1.06 -0.07 -10.00
N LEU A 14 1.63 0.42 -8.88
CA LEU A 14 3.04 0.18 -8.54
C LEU A 14 3.29 -1.31 -8.28
N LEU A 15 2.40 -1.95 -7.50
CA LEU A 15 2.43 -3.38 -7.19
C LEU A 15 1.20 -4.08 -7.72
N LYS A 16 1.38 -5.36 -8.05
CA LYS A 16 0.33 -6.35 -8.28
C LYS A 16 0.33 -7.38 -7.15
N LYS A 17 -0.71 -8.23 -7.09
CA LYS A 17 -0.82 -9.33 -6.12
C LYS A 17 0.46 -10.18 -6.01
N THR A 18 1.09 -10.50 -7.14
CA THR A 18 2.32 -11.32 -7.20
C THR A 18 3.56 -10.62 -6.66
N ASP A 19 3.52 -9.30 -6.46
CA ASP A 19 4.64 -8.55 -5.89
C ASP A 19 4.62 -8.50 -4.36
N LEU A 20 3.47 -8.80 -3.73
CA LEU A 20 3.33 -8.81 -2.27
C LEU A 20 4.16 -9.93 -1.65
N GLN A 21 4.77 -9.63 -0.50
CA GLN A 21 5.74 -10.49 0.17
C GLN A 21 5.15 -11.29 1.35
N HIS A 22 3.91 -10.96 1.76
CA HIS A 22 3.22 -11.65 2.85
C HIS A 22 1.99 -12.42 2.36
N GLU A 23 1.53 -13.38 3.17
CA GLU A 23 0.29 -14.09 2.91
C GLU A 23 -0.93 -13.25 3.31
N TYR A 24 -1.99 -13.40 2.52
CA TYR A 24 -3.26 -12.71 2.69
C TYR A 24 -4.44 -13.61 2.32
N SER A 25 -5.60 -13.31 2.90
CA SER A 25 -6.87 -13.76 2.37
C SER A 25 -7.19 -12.98 1.10
N TRP A 26 -7.58 -13.71 0.04
CA TRP A 26 -8.07 -13.16 -1.23
C TRP A 26 -9.53 -13.55 -1.48
N LYS A 27 -10.25 -13.95 -0.44
CA LYS A 27 -11.67 -14.20 -0.53
C LYS A 27 -12.36 -12.84 -0.75
N ALA A 28 -13.09 -12.70 -1.85
CA ALA A 28 -14.10 -11.65 -1.91
C ALA A 28 -15.15 -12.02 -0.85
N LEU A 29 -15.42 -11.11 0.09
CA LEU A 29 -16.55 -11.30 0.99
C LEU A 29 -17.81 -11.34 0.13
N GLU A 30 -18.54 -12.46 0.14
CA GLU A 30 -19.85 -12.54 -0.49
C GLU A 30 -20.80 -11.58 0.25
N GLY A 31 -21.20 -10.50 -0.41
CA GLY A 31 -22.23 -9.57 0.09
C GLY A 31 -21.82 -8.11 0.17
N ASP A 32 -20.52 -7.80 0.21
CA ASP A 32 -20.02 -6.41 0.17
C ASP A 32 -19.14 -6.23 -1.05
N ASN A 33 -19.36 -5.17 -1.82
CA ASN A 33 -18.54 -4.84 -2.99
C ASN A 33 -17.07 -4.71 -2.53
N PRO A 34 -16.18 -5.66 -2.84
CA PRO A 34 -14.78 -5.63 -2.38
C PRO A 34 -13.95 -4.56 -3.13
N HIS A 35 -14.62 -3.76 -3.98
CA HIS A 35 -14.07 -2.77 -4.87
C HIS A 35 -14.48 -1.35 -4.45
N VAL A 36 -14.57 -1.04 -3.16
CA VAL A 36 -14.60 0.36 -2.72
C VAL A 36 -13.20 0.96 -2.90
N VAL A 37 -12.81 1.13 -4.16
CA VAL A 37 -11.68 1.97 -4.55
C VAL A 37 -12.03 3.38 -4.08
N GLY A 38 -11.22 3.92 -3.17
CA GLY A 38 -11.50 5.21 -2.53
C GLY A 38 -12.26 5.13 -1.21
N ALA A 39 -12.12 4.03 -0.46
CA ALA A 39 -12.63 3.90 0.90
C ALA A 39 -12.36 5.16 1.74
N PRO A 40 -13.37 5.68 2.48
CA PRO A 40 -13.21 6.85 3.33
C PRO A 40 -12.00 6.74 4.27
N ASP A 41 -11.38 7.87 4.57
CA ASP A 41 -10.23 7.93 5.49
C ASP A 41 -10.55 7.38 6.91
N SER A 42 -11.84 7.34 7.29
CA SER A 42 -12.34 6.75 8.53
C SER A 42 -12.44 5.21 8.51
N THR A 43 -12.44 4.58 7.33
CA THR A 43 -12.52 3.13 7.20
C THR A 43 -11.28 2.46 7.78
N LEU A 44 -11.46 1.32 8.45
CA LEU A 44 -10.36 0.55 9.02
C LEU A 44 -9.68 -0.28 7.93
N LEU A 45 -8.35 -0.33 7.97
CA LEU A 45 -7.56 -1.18 7.07
C LEU A 45 -7.48 -2.61 7.60
N SER A 46 -8.04 -3.55 6.87
CA SER A 46 -7.91 -4.99 7.08
C SER A 46 -6.53 -5.48 6.63
N ARG A 47 -5.60 -5.60 7.59
CA ARG A 47 -4.22 -6.06 7.31
C ARG A 47 -4.11 -7.54 6.91
N SER A 48 -5.20 -8.30 7.04
CA SER A 48 -5.30 -9.70 6.62
C SER A 48 -5.81 -9.87 5.19
N GLU A 49 -6.40 -8.85 4.58
CA GLU A 49 -7.02 -8.93 3.26
C GLU A 49 -6.13 -8.32 2.19
N GLY A 50 -5.83 -9.13 1.17
CA GLY A 50 -4.86 -8.79 0.15
C GLY A 50 -5.32 -7.65 -0.74
N TYR A 51 -6.62 -7.58 -1.03
CA TYR A 51 -7.20 -6.52 -1.84
C TYR A 51 -7.07 -5.15 -1.17
N GLU A 52 -7.42 -5.03 0.12
CA GLU A 52 -7.31 -3.75 0.83
C GLU A 52 -5.87 -3.30 1.00
N VAL A 53 -4.96 -4.23 1.34
CA VAL A 53 -3.54 -3.90 1.51
C VAL A 53 -2.91 -3.50 0.19
N LEU A 54 -3.20 -4.21 -0.90
CA LEU A 54 -2.70 -3.87 -2.23
C LEU A 54 -3.22 -2.51 -2.72
N ASP A 55 -4.52 -2.24 -2.56
CA ASP A 55 -5.13 -0.95 -2.90
C ASP A 55 -4.50 0.18 -2.07
N PHE A 56 -4.35 -0.01 -0.76
CA PHE A 56 -3.72 0.97 0.12
C PHE A 56 -2.29 1.28 -0.31
N ILE A 57 -1.45 0.27 -0.58
CA ILE A 57 -0.06 0.46 -1.01
C ILE A 57 0.01 1.26 -2.31
N ASN A 58 -0.84 0.93 -3.30
CA ASN A 58 -0.82 1.60 -4.59
C ASN A 58 -1.28 3.06 -4.50
N ARG A 59 -2.31 3.37 -3.71
CA ARG A 59 -2.73 4.75 -3.45
C ARG A 59 -1.67 5.53 -2.69
N PHE A 60 -1.05 4.94 -1.67
CA PHE A 60 0.04 5.56 -0.92
C PHE A 60 1.22 5.88 -1.87
N ALA A 61 1.58 4.94 -2.75
CA ALA A 61 2.60 5.15 -3.75
C ALA A 61 2.25 6.26 -4.74
N GLU A 62 1.00 6.37 -5.16
CA GLU A 62 0.54 7.45 -6.02
C GLU A 62 0.64 8.81 -5.30
N GLN A 63 0.09 8.92 -4.09
CA GLN A 63 0.08 10.13 -3.26
C GLN A 63 1.50 10.67 -2.97
N HIS A 64 2.47 9.77 -2.77
CA HIS A 64 3.86 10.13 -2.49
C HIS A 64 4.79 10.00 -3.69
N ASN A 65 4.23 9.82 -4.90
CA ASN A 65 4.98 9.68 -6.15
C ASN A 65 6.08 8.59 -6.12
N LEU A 66 5.86 7.51 -5.38
CA LEU A 66 6.76 6.36 -5.30
C LEU A 66 6.71 5.59 -6.62
N LYS A 67 7.87 5.38 -7.23
CA LYS A 67 7.99 4.73 -8.56
C LYS A 67 8.61 3.34 -8.54
N GLN A 68 9.30 2.99 -7.46
CA GLN A 68 10.06 1.75 -7.36
C GLN A 68 9.24 0.70 -6.62
N LYS A 69 9.19 -0.54 -7.12
CA LYS A 69 8.50 -1.66 -6.44
C LYS A 69 8.97 -1.84 -5.00
N ASN A 70 10.27 -1.62 -4.75
CA ASN A 70 10.84 -1.67 -3.40
C ASN A 70 10.18 -0.68 -2.43
N SER A 71 9.71 0.48 -2.90
CA SER A 71 8.95 1.41 -2.07
C SER A 71 7.58 0.82 -1.69
N GLY A 72 6.89 0.17 -2.62
CA GLY A 72 5.64 -0.53 -2.33
C GLY A 72 5.84 -1.69 -1.34
N LYS A 73 6.88 -2.50 -1.54
CA LYS A 73 7.23 -3.60 -0.63
C LYS A 73 7.64 -3.09 0.76
N LYS A 74 8.29 -1.93 0.84
CA LYS A 74 8.55 -1.27 2.13
C LYS A 74 7.25 -0.87 2.83
N THR A 75 6.30 -0.28 2.10
CA THR A 75 4.98 0.05 2.64
C THR A 75 4.27 -1.19 3.18
N GLU A 76 4.27 -2.29 2.43
CA GLU A 76 3.71 -3.58 2.86
C GLU A 76 4.35 -4.07 4.17
N TRP A 77 5.69 -4.13 4.20
CA TRP A 77 6.44 -4.58 5.37
C TRP A 77 6.16 -3.72 6.61
N LEU A 78 6.08 -2.39 6.43
CA LEU A 78 5.72 -1.47 7.50
C LEU A 78 4.31 -1.76 8.04
N ILE A 79 3.32 -1.95 7.17
CA ILE A 79 1.93 -2.27 7.55
C ILE A 79 1.83 -3.60 8.30
N LYS A 80 2.54 -4.63 7.83
CA LYS A 80 2.42 -6.00 8.37
C LYS A 80 3.25 -6.24 9.63
N ILE A 81 4.44 -5.65 9.70
CA ILE A 81 5.44 -5.99 10.73
C ILE A 81 5.62 -4.88 11.76
N LYS A 82 5.60 -3.61 11.34
CA LYS A 82 5.99 -2.48 12.21
C LYS A 82 4.82 -1.66 12.74
N LEU A 83 3.69 -1.67 12.03
CA LEU A 83 2.53 -0.87 12.37
C LEU A 83 1.91 -1.33 13.71
N PRO A 84 1.81 -0.44 14.71
CA PRO A 84 1.18 -0.77 16.00
C PRO A 84 -0.27 -1.22 15.83
N SER A 85 -0.71 -2.17 16.65
CA SER A 85 -2.03 -2.80 16.49
C SER A 85 -3.23 -1.85 16.68
N ASN A 86 -3.03 -0.75 17.41
CA ASN A 86 -4.02 0.30 17.66
C ASN A 86 -4.14 1.33 16.51
N VAL A 87 -3.23 1.33 15.53
CA VAL A 87 -3.32 2.19 14.34
C VAL A 87 -4.10 1.45 13.26
N ARG A 88 -5.37 1.83 13.06
CA ARG A 88 -6.30 1.03 12.24
C ARG A 88 -6.98 1.75 11.08
N SER A 89 -7.36 3.02 11.19
CA SER A 89 -8.02 3.72 10.06
C SER A 89 -7.06 4.07 8.94
N HIS A 90 -7.53 4.15 7.70
CA HIS A 90 -6.71 4.47 6.53
C HIS A 90 -5.91 5.76 6.73
N ALA A 91 -6.54 6.82 7.25
CA ALA A 91 -5.85 8.07 7.56
C ALA A 91 -4.76 7.91 8.63
N ASN A 92 -5.03 7.14 9.69
CA ASN A 92 -4.06 6.92 10.76
C ASN A 92 -2.89 6.05 10.29
N VAL A 93 -3.15 5.04 9.46
CA VAL A 93 -2.09 4.22 8.85
C VAL A 93 -1.22 5.08 7.94
N ARG A 94 -1.82 5.91 7.08
CA ARG A 94 -1.08 6.85 6.21
C ARG A 94 -0.21 7.80 7.04
N SER A 95 -0.80 8.47 8.02
CA SER A 95 -0.09 9.41 8.89
C SER A 95 1.06 8.74 9.65
N TRP A 96 0.86 7.50 10.11
CA TRP A 96 1.91 6.74 10.76
C TRP A 96 3.04 6.38 9.81
N LEU A 97 2.74 5.96 8.58
CA LEU A 97 3.74 5.65 7.55
C LEU A 97 4.57 6.89 7.20
N GLU A 98 3.93 8.03 6.95
CA GLU A 98 4.61 9.29 6.66
C GLU A 98 5.57 9.69 7.78
N LYS A 99 5.08 9.63 9.03
CA LYS A 99 5.86 9.98 10.22
C LYS A 99 7.07 9.05 10.43
N ASN A 100 6.92 7.76 10.15
CA ASN A 100 7.93 6.76 10.46
C ASN A 100 8.76 6.28 9.26
N TRP A 101 8.48 6.79 8.06
CA TRP A 101 9.11 6.31 6.82
C TRP A 101 10.64 6.29 6.90
N LYS A 102 11.21 7.42 7.33
CA LYS A 102 12.67 7.60 7.44
C LYS A 102 13.28 6.82 8.61
N THR A 103 12.54 6.66 9.71
CA THR A 103 12.99 5.92 10.90
C THR A 103 13.40 4.48 10.57
N PHE A 104 12.75 3.88 9.59
CA PHE A 104 13.02 2.49 9.18
C PHE A 104 13.89 2.37 7.91
N ASN A 105 14.59 3.43 7.47
CA ASN A 105 15.46 3.35 6.29
C ASN A 105 16.60 2.34 6.48
N ASP A 106 17.37 2.46 7.56
CA ASP A 106 18.54 1.61 7.77
C ASP A 106 18.16 0.12 7.86
N GLU A 107 17.07 -0.20 8.56
CA GLU A 107 16.57 -1.57 8.66
C GLU A 107 16.11 -2.10 7.30
N TRP A 108 15.38 -1.28 6.54
CA TRP A 108 14.92 -1.64 5.21
C TRP A 108 16.10 -1.87 4.24
N ASP A 109 17.08 -0.97 4.24
CA ASP A 109 18.25 -1.06 3.37
C ASP A 109 19.10 -2.30 3.71
N ASN A 110 19.20 -2.65 4.99
CA ASN A 110 19.85 -3.88 5.42
C ASN A 110 19.09 -5.13 4.94
N LYS A 111 17.75 -5.10 4.96
CA LYS A 111 16.91 -6.19 4.43
C LYS A 111 17.11 -6.40 2.93
N LEU A 112 17.22 -5.30 2.17
CA LEU A 112 17.54 -5.35 0.73
C LEU A 112 18.93 -5.96 0.48
N LYS A 113 19.95 -5.54 1.24
CA LYS A 113 21.33 -6.05 1.10
C LYS A 113 21.46 -7.54 1.39
N ARG A 114 20.64 -8.08 2.31
CA ARG A 114 20.63 -9.51 2.65
C ARG A 114 19.93 -10.37 1.60
N GLY A 115 19.19 -9.76 0.67
CA GLY A 115 18.37 -10.49 -0.30
C GLY A 115 17.08 -11.04 0.30
N ASP A 116 16.64 -10.54 1.45
CA ASP A 116 15.44 -11.02 2.14
C ASP A 116 14.13 -10.50 1.49
N ILE A 117 14.22 -9.83 0.34
CA ILE A 117 13.09 -9.35 -0.48
C ILE A 117 13.30 -9.91 -1.88
N VAL A 118 12.35 -10.73 -2.35
CA VAL A 118 12.44 -11.32 -3.69
C VAL A 118 11.88 -10.31 -4.70
N GLY A 119 12.62 -10.09 -5.79
CA GLY A 119 12.32 -9.13 -6.87
C GLY A 119 10.98 -9.33 -7.53
#